data_AF-A0A4R7TB60-F1
#
_entry.id   AF-A0A4R7TB60-F1
#
_cell.length_a   1.000
_cell.length_b   1.000
_cell.length_c   1.000
_cell.angle_alpha   90.00
_cell.angle_beta   90.00
_cell.angle_gamma   90.00
#
_symmetry.space_group_name_H-M   'P 1'
#
loop_
_entity.id
_entity.type
_entity.pdbx_description
1 polymer ?
#
loop_
_entity_poly.entity_id
_entity_poly.type
_entity_poly.pdbx_seq_one_letter_code
_entity_poly.pdbx_strand_id
1 'polypeptide(L)'
;MFWRRRPVATIGGAAVVATIACLTPLGGAALAAQPSPPALSQQDALHRISERLAPDSAQAGRWIENGKLMVAVVNEQEAAQVRQSGATPKLVKRSLTDLQLLLAKVDKLARAERRTGLQSWGIDPVSNKVVVRARASFQQRGAYGAIRGLGEGVQVVTVTTQLQQQSGEVNPGDPWWPGSESNCSVAFPATDAQGGKHFVTAGHCTNDANQAAYGASGQTNKLGTSNVGGTHSINTREGDMGVVDVTEAGWTISPAVNTWGQPAVTVTGSADAIVGDAVCHSGNTAPNWECGTVTAVNQTIDYGSVVIDGLSTTNACSEGGDSGGAWLRGDKAVGVHSGGNSSCAANDPGNSIFQPVNEALAKWNLTLLTGGGTPGDTEAPTVPANPRSTGTTANSVSLAWDASTDNVGVTGYDVYNGTTLAASVAGTAATIGGLAADTSYSFTIQAKDAAGNKSPAGAAVTARTQPGGGDPGGRTFSNGTDYPIRDFQTTVSTVRSTATGRAASPMKVTVEGNHSCLEDLNISLVSPSGRWYYLQRYGGTTCHPLPASKTYDVTPTGTENAVGTWTLRIGDNGPGDTGTLTNWSITL
;
A
#
# COMPACT_ATOMS: atom_id res chain seq x y z
N MET A 1 25.62 -60.58 -24.89
CA MET A 1 25.27 -61.80 -25.66
C MET A 1 23.80 -61.70 -26.05
N PHE A 2 23.58 -61.46 -27.33
CA PHE A 2 22.39 -61.57 -28.18
C PHE A 2 21.05 -62.18 -27.66
N TRP A 3 19.96 -61.50 -28.09
CA TRP A 3 18.61 -61.99 -28.50
C TRP A 3 17.62 -62.37 -27.39
N ARG A 4 16.30 -62.28 -27.58
CA ARG A 4 15.34 -61.53 -28.43
C ARG A 4 13.97 -61.96 -27.88
N ARG A 5 13.00 -61.05 -27.98
CA ARG A 5 11.54 -61.22 -28.16
C ARG A 5 10.96 -62.65 -28.09
N ARG A 6 9.81 -62.77 -27.39
CA ARG A 6 8.75 -63.73 -27.72
C ARG A 6 7.34 -63.09 -27.64
N PRO A 7 6.35 -63.66 -28.35
CA PRO A 7 5.41 -62.90 -29.18
C PRO A 7 3.96 -62.87 -28.66
N VAL A 8 3.14 -62.08 -29.35
CA VAL A 8 1.66 -62.12 -29.34
C VAL A 8 1.17 -63.27 -30.23
N ALA A 9 0.21 -64.07 -29.76
CA ALA A 9 -0.83 -64.67 -30.58
C ALA A 9 -2.02 -65.14 -29.72
N THR A 10 -3.19 -64.79 -30.25
CA THR A 10 -4.58 -64.99 -29.84
C THR A 10 -5.07 -66.45 -29.80
N ILE A 11 -6.17 -66.69 -29.07
CA ILE A 11 -7.51 -67.18 -29.53
C ILE A 11 -8.21 -67.94 -28.38
N GLY A 12 -9.51 -67.66 -28.21
CA GLY A 12 -10.49 -68.70 -27.87
C GLY A 12 -11.10 -68.60 -26.48
N GLY A 13 -12.32 -68.06 -26.41
CA GLY A 13 -13.09 -67.97 -25.17
C GLY A 13 -13.72 -69.29 -24.73
N ALA A 14 -14.10 -69.35 -23.46
CA ALA A 14 -15.26 -70.08 -22.97
C ALA A 14 -15.56 -69.69 -21.52
N ALA A 15 -16.84 -69.42 -21.26
CA ALA A 15 -17.59 -69.60 -20.02
C ALA A 15 -16.99 -69.09 -18.69
N VAL A 16 -17.53 -67.94 -18.24
CA VAL A 16 -17.45 -67.52 -16.83
C VAL A 16 -18.38 -68.41 -16.00
N VAL A 17 -17.80 -69.32 -15.22
CA VAL A 17 -18.45 -69.92 -14.04
C VAL A 17 -17.77 -69.29 -12.82
N ALA A 18 -18.45 -68.34 -12.19
CA ALA A 18 -17.95 -67.67 -11.00
C ALA A 18 -18.17 -68.57 -9.78
N THR A 19 -17.14 -69.33 -9.39
CA THR A 19 -17.02 -69.91 -8.06
C THR A 19 -16.62 -68.83 -7.05
N ILE A 20 -17.49 -68.61 -6.06
CA ILE A 20 -17.28 -67.72 -4.92
C ILE A 20 -16.15 -68.31 -4.06
N ALA A 21 -14.98 -67.65 -4.07
CA ALA A 21 -13.92 -67.86 -3.09
C ALA A 21 -14.03 -66.76 -2.03
N CYS A 22 -14.21 -67.19 -0.78
CA CYS A 22 -14.34 -66.35 0.40
C CYS A 22 -12.99 -65.66 0.70
N LEU A 23 -12.91 -64.35 0.44
CA LEU A 23 -11.83 -63.48 0.89
C LEU A 23 -12.31 -62.71 2.11
N THR A 24 -11.73 -62.98 3.27
CA THR A 24 -11.91 -62.20 4.49
C THR A 24 -11.33 -60.79 4.30
N PRO A 25 -12.11 -59.71 4.44
CA PRO A 25 -11.54 -58.37 4.45
C PRO A 25 -10.91 -58.09 5.82
N LEU A 26 -9.64 -57.70 5.78
CA LEU A 26 -8.94 -57.04 6.89
C LEU A 26 -9.76 -55.82 7.34
N GLY A 27 -9.87 -55.66 8.66
CA GLY A 27 -10.74 -54.68 9.30
C GLY A 27 -10.51 -53.26 8.79
N GLY A 28 -11.42 -52.79 7.95
CA GLY A 28 -11.69 -51.37 7.77
C GLY A 28 -12.40 -50.86 9.00
N ALA A 29 -11.85 -49.83 9.65
CA ALA A 29 -12.60 -49.03 10.60
C ALA A 29 -13.88 -48.56 9.90
N ALA A 30 -15.03 -49.07 10.34
CA ALA A 30 -16.30 -48.57 9.88
C ALA A 30 -16.34 -47.08 10.23
N LEU A 31 -16.27 -46.21 9.22
CA LEU A 31 -16.73 -44.84 9.38
C LEU A 31 -18.16 -44.95 9.88
N ALA A 32 -18.39 -44.52 11.12
CA ALA A 32 -19.73 -44.36 11.64
C ALA A 32 -20.53 -43.54 10.63
N ALA A 33 -21.62 -44.12 10.11
CA ALA A 33 -22.51 -43.42 9.21
C ALA A 33 -22.90 -42.09 9.86
N GLN A 34 -22.58 -40.98 9.19
CA GLN A 34 -23.01 -39.65 9.61
C GLN A 34 -24.55 -39.69 9.70
N PRO A 35 -25.16 -39.24 10.81
CA PRO A 35 -26.61 -39.16 10.89
C PRO A 35 -27.10 -38.23 9.77
N SER A 36 -28.11 -38.67 9.02
CA SER A 36 -28.75 -37.84 8.01
C SER A 36 -29.18 -36.51 8.65
N PRO A 37 -28.86 -35.36 8.04
CA PRO A 37 -29.30 -34.08 8.58
C PRO A 37 -30.83 -34.09 8.71
N PRO A 38 -31.40 -33.53 9.80
CA PRO A 38 -32.85 -33.40 9.92
C PRO A 38 -33.38 -32.64 8.70
N ALA A 39 -34.58 -33.00 8.24
CA ALA A 39 -35.21 -32.28 7.14
C ALA A 39 -35.35 -30.80 7.52
N LEU A 40 -34.73 -29.90 6.75
CA LEU A 40 -34.68 -28.45 7.02
C LEU A 40 -36.07 -27.85 7.34
N SER A 41 -37.12 -28.37 6.71
CA SER A 41 -38.51 -27.98 6.94
C SER A 41 -39.02 -28.23 8.37
N GLN A 42 -38.57 -29.29 9.04
CA GLN A 42 -38.90 -29.58 10.43
C GLN A 42 -38.18 -28.60 11.36
N GLN A 43 -36.94 -28.26 11.07
CA GLN A 43 -36.16 -27.29 11.83
C GLN A 43 -36.79 -25.89 11.72
N ASP A 44 -37.19 -25.45 10.53
CA ASP A 44 -37.88 -24.17 10.30
C ASP A 44 -39.19 -24.03 11.08
N ALA A 45 -39.93 -25.13 11.26
CA ALA A 45 -41.14 -25.14 12.07
C ALA A 45 -40.83 -24.89 13.56
N LEU A 46 -39.76 -25.49 14.10
CA LEU A 46 -39.33 -25.29 15.48
C LEU A 46 -38.81 -23.87 15.73
N HIS A 47 -38.10 -23.27 14.76
CA HIS A 47 -37.66 -21.88 14.85
C HIS A 47 -38.85 -20.91 14.90
N ARG A 48 -39.88 -21.11 14.06
CA ARG A 48 -41.12 -20.30 14.10
C ARG A 48 -41.88 -20.43 15.43
N ILE A 49 -41.85 -21.60 16.08
CA ILE A 49 -42.41 -21.76 17.42
C ILE A 49 -41.58 -20.97 18.45
N SER A 50 -40.25 -21.04 18.37
CA SER A 50 -39.36 -20.26 19.23
C SER A 50 -39.59 -18.76 19.10
N GLU A 51 -39.77 -18.24 17.88
CA GLU A 51 -40.00 -16.80 17.64
C GLU A 51 -41.31 -16.27 18.27
N ARG A 52 -42.36 -17.12 18.32
CA ARG A 52 -43.66 -16.74 18.89
C ARG A 52 -43.71 -16.85 20.41
N LEU A 53 -42.80 -17.62 21.01
CA LEU A 53 -42.68 -17.75 22.45
C LEU A 53 -42.11 -16.45 23.04
N ALA A 54 -42.95 -15.69 23.74
CA ALA A 54 -42.55 -14.46 24.40
C ALA A 54 -41.34 -14.70 25.32
N PRO A 55 -40.35 -13.77 25.35
CA PRO A 55 -39.26 -13.85 26.30
C PRO A 55 -39.81 -13.59 27.71
N ASP A 56 -39.73 -14.59 28.58
CA ASP A 56 -40.14 -14.52 29.98
C ASP A 56 -38.94 -14.76 30.91
N SER A 57 -38.86 -14.00 32.00
CA SER A 57 -37.88 -14.17 33.08
C SER A 57 -37.92 -15.56 33.74
N ALA A 58 -39.03 -16.29 33.63
CA ALA A 58 -39.21 -17.66 34.09
C ALA A 58 -38.60 -18.71 33.15
N GLN A 59 -38.16 -18.33 31.94
CA GLN A 59 -37.42 -19.21 31.03
C GLN A 59 -35.92 -19.17 31.34
N ALA A 60 -35.21 -20.26 31.04
CA ALA A 60 -33.78 -20.43 31.28
C ALA A 60 -32.99 -20.86 30.02
N GLY A 61 -33.62 -20.76 28.85
CA GLY A 61 -33.05 -21.06 27.54
C GLY A 61 -33.77 -22.22 26.83
N ARG A 62 -33.37 -22.46 25.59
CA ARG A 62 -34.07 -23.34 24.64
C ARG A 62 -33.07 -24.21 23.89
N TRP A 63 -33.45 -25.42 23.53
CA TRP A 63 -32.65 -26.32 22.67
C TRP A 63 -33.57 -27.25 21.88
N ILE A 64 -33.04 -27.94 20.90
CA ILE A 64 -33.77 -28.98 20.16
C ILE A 64 -33.28 -30.34 20.64
N GLU A 65 -34.21 -31.21 21.00
CA GLU A 65 -33.94 -32.58 21.43
C GLU A 65 -34.98 -33.51 20.82
N ASN A 66 -34.53 -34.59 20.17
CA ASN A 66 -35.40 -35.58 19.54
C ASN A 66 -36.48 -34.96 18.61
N GLY A 67 -36.10 -33.92 17.85
CA GLY A 67 -36.99 -33.24 16.91
C GLY A 67 -38.04 -32.32 17.54
N LYS A 68 -37.91 -31.98 18.82
CA LYS A 68 -38.81 -31.07 19.56
C LYS A 68 -38.05 -29.86 20.08
N LEU A 69 -38.70 -28.69 20.08
CA LEU A 69 -38.20 -27.50 20.77
C LEU A 69 -38.45 -27.66 22.26
N MET A 70 -37.37 -27.73 23.03
CA MET A 70 -37.38 -27.79 24.47
C MET A 70 -37.18 -26.39 25.05
N VAL A 71 -37.93 -26.03 26.10
CA VAL A 71 -37.80 -24.75 26.80
C VAL A 71 -37.60 -25.02 28.29
N ALA A 72 -36.48 -24.58 28.85
CA ALA A 72 -36.24 -24.67 30.28
C ALA A 72 -37.07 -23.59 31.01
N VAL A 73 -37.87 -23.99 31.99
CA VAL A 73 -38.80 -23.13 32.73
C VAL A 73 -38.73 -23.40 34.23
N VAL A 74 -38.96 -22.39 35.08
CA VAL A 74 -38.84 -22.54 36.55
C VAL A 74 -40.15 -22.81 37.28
N ASN A 75 -41.30 -22.74 36.61
CA ASN A 75 -42.60 -22.97 37.21
C ASN A 75 -43.61 -23.59 36.23
N GLU A 76 -44.70 -24.16 36.75
CA GLU A 76 -45.73 -24.82 35.95
C GLU A 76 -46.61 -23.86 35.15
N GLN A 77 -46.74 -22.60 35.59
CA GLN A 77 -47.50 -21.59 34.86
C GLN A 77 -46.85 -21.33 33.48
N GLU A 78 -45.53 -21.15 33.47
CA GLU A 78 -44.75 -20.97 32.26
C GLU A 78 -44.68 -22.27 31.45
N ALA A 79 -44.58 -23.42 32.12
CA ALA A 79 -44.65 -24.71 31.45
C ALA A 79 -45.96 -24.89 30.67
N ALA A 80 -47.09 -24.41 31.19
CA ALA A 80 -48.36 -24.44 30.49
C ALA A 80 -48.36 -23.55 29.23
N GLN A 81 -47.77 -22.35 29.29
CA GLN A 81 -47.65 -21.45 28.13
C GLN A 81 -46.76 -22.05 27.03
N VAL A 82 -45.64 -22.66 27.42
CA VAL A 82 -44.73 -23.36 26.50
C VAL A 82 -45.46 -24.50 25.77
N ARG A 83 -46.27 -25.30 26.48
CA ARG A 83 -47.09 -26.36 25.88
C ARG A 83 -48.10 -25.80 24.89
N GLN A 84 -48.77 -24.68 25.21
CA GLN A 84 -49.74 -24.03 24.32
C GLN A 84 -49.12 -23.53 23.01
N SER A 85 -47.83 -23.16 23.05
CA SER A 85 -47.09 -22.74 21.86
C SER A 85 -46.58 -23.90 21.00
N GLY A 86 -46.77 -25.15 21.44
CA GLY A 86 -46.31 -26.35 20.73
C GLY A 86 -44.87 -26.75 21.04
N ALA A 87 -44.24 -26.14 22.05
CA ALA A 87 -42.93 -26.53 22.56
C ALA A 87 -43.05 -27.44 23.80
N THR A 88 -41.95 -28.09 24.18
CA THR A 88 -41.91 -29.01 25.32
C THR A 88 -41.20 -28.35 26.51
N PRO A 89 -41.87 -28.10 27.64
CA PRO A 89 -41.23 -27.52 28.80
C PRO A 89 -40.35 -28.54 29.53
N LYS A 90 -39.25 -28.07 30.10
CA LYS A 90 -38.44 -28.80 31.09
C LYS A 90 -38.35 -27.96 32.34
N LEU A 91 -38.87 -28.47 33.46
CA LEU A 91 -38.72 -27.80 34.74
C LEU A 91 -37.26 -27.80 35.18
N VAL A 92 -36.77 -26.63 35.56
CA VAL A 92 -35.39 -26.42 36.01
C VAL A 92 -35.33 -25.54 37.25
N LYS A 93 -34.19 -25.56 37.95
CA LYS A 93 -34.03 -24.88 39.24
C LYS A 93 -33.70 -23.39 39.10
N ARG A 94 -33.02 -22.98 38.02
CA ARG A 94 -32.49 -21.63 37.84
C ARG A 94 -33.15 -20.94 36.66
N SER A 95 -33.56 -19.69 36.87
CA SER A 95 -34.02 -18.80 35.80
C SER A 95 -32.85 -18.35 34.91
N LEU A 96 -33.14 -17.74 33.76
CA LEU A 96 -32.12 -17.08 32.95
C LEU A 96 -31.40 -15.98 33.74
N THR A 97 -32.11 -15.21 34.54
CA THR A 97 -31.54 -14.15 35.39
C THR A 97 -30.52 -14.73 36.38
N ASP A 98 -30.85 -15.85 37.05
CA ASP A 98 -29.92 -16.52 37.97
C ASP A 98 -28.66 -17.00 37.25
N LEU A 99 -28.83 -17.56 36.05
CA LEU A 99 -27.73 -18.05 35.22
C LEU A 99 -26.85 -16.91 34.69
N GLN A 100 -27.44 -15.76 34.34
CA GLN A 100 -26.70 -14.57 33.91
C GLN A 100 -25.89 -13.95 35.06
N LEU A 101 -26.46 -13.87 36.28
CA LEU A 101 -25.73 -13.43 37.47
C LEU A 101 -24.56 -14.36 37.79
N LEU A 102 -24.74 -15.66 37.61
CA LEU A 102 -23.68 -16.64 37.79
C LEU A 102 -22.62 -16.57 36.68
N LEU A 103 -23.05 -16.37 35.43
CA LEU A 103 -22.17 -16.18 34.29
C LEU A 103 -21.29 -14.94 34.49
N ALA A 104 -21.82 -13.83 34.99
CA ALA A 104 -21.06 -12.62 35.28
C ALA A 104 -19.95 -12.86 36.32
N LYS A 105 -20.21 -13.68 37.36
CA LYS A 105 -19.20 -14.08 38.34
C LYS A 105 -18.11 -14.96 37.72
N VAL A 106 -18.51 -15.94 36.91
CA VAL A 106 -17.56 -16.80 36.17
C VAL A 106 -16.72 -15.97 35.19
N ASP A 107 -17.34 -15.06 34.45
CA ASP A 107 -16.69 -14.19 33.47
C ASP A 107 -15.62 -13.29 34.12
N LYS A 108 -15.94 -12.70 35.28
CA LYS A 108 -14.97 -11.91 36.08
C LYS A 108 -13.74 -12.74 36.47
N LEU A 109 -13.94 -13.97 36.95
CA LEU A 109 -12.83 -14.86 37.35
C LEU A 109 -12.05 -15.38 36.13
N ALA A 110 -12.75 -15.74 35.05
CA ALA A 110 -12.18 -16.22 33.80
C ALA A 110 -11.28 -15.18 33.12
N ARG A 111 -11.73 -13.92 33.05
CA ARG A 111 -10.98 -12.83 32.40
C ARG A 111 -9.76 -12.37 33.19
N ALA A 112 -9.67 -12.66 34.48
CA ALA A 112 -8.50 -12.38 35.29
C ALA A 112 -7.30 -13.32 34.96
N GLU A 113 -7.52 -14.41 34.23
CA GLU A 113 -6.54 -15.49 33.97
C GLU A 113 -6.22 -15.65 32.46
N ARG A 114 -6.17 -14.53 31.73
CA ARG A 114 -6.21 -14.39 30.26
C ARG A 114 -5.20 -15.19 29.40
N ARG A 115 -4.43 -16.14 29.93
CA ARG A 115 -3.36 -16.83 29.19
C ARG A 115 -3.15 -18.32 29.50
N THR A 116 -4.05 -19.03 30.19
CA THR A 116 -3.77 -20.43 30.60
C THR A 116 -4.97 -21.37 30.55
N GLY A 117 -4.95 -22.36 29.65
CA GLY A 117 -5.77 -23.58 29.68
C GLY A 117 -7.30 -23.45 29.56
N LEU A 118 -7.89 -22.29 29.83
CA LEU A 118 -9.32 -21.99 29.72
C LEU A 118 -9.71 -21.78 28.25
N GLN A 119 -10.82 -22.40 27.80
CA GLN A 119 -11.22 -22.37 26.39
C GLN A 119 -12.52 -21.63 26.13
N SER A 120 -13.56 -21.91 26.92
CA SER A 120 -14.84 -21.21 26.80
C SER A 120 -15.64 -21.28 28.10
N TRP A 121 -16.56 -20.34 28.29
CA TRP A 121 -17.54 -20.37 29.36
C TRP A 121 -18.85 -19.75 28.87
N GLY A 122 -19.98 -20.29 29.33
CA GLY A 122 -21.29 -19.83 28.89
C GLY A 122 -22.42 -20.57 29.58
N ILE A 123 -23.65 -20.07 29.38
CA ILE A 123 -24.87 -20.75 29.87
C ILE A 123 -25.14 -21.95 28.98
N ASP A 124 -25.32 -23.11 29.60
CA ASP A 124 -25.85 -24.31 28.96
C ASP A 124 -27.30 -24.53 29.44
N PRO A 125 -28.30 -24.29 28.58
CA PRO A 125 -29.70 -24.46 28.96
C PRO A 125 -30.10 -25.92 29.16
N VAL A 126 -29.37 -26.88 28.57
CA VAL A 126 -29.68 -28.32 28.69
C VAL A 126 -29.41 -28.82 30.11
N SER A 127 -28.28 -28.41 30.67
CA SER A 127 -27.86 -28.74 32.04
C SER A 127 -28.32 -27.74 33.10
N ASN A 128 -28.88 -26.58 32.69
CA ASN A 128 -29.30 -25.47 33.55
C ASN A 128 -28.14 -24.95 34.44
N LYS A 129 -26.96 -24.79 33.83
CA LYS A 129 -25.71 -24.38 34.48
C LYS A 129 -24.89 -23.43 33.62
N VAL A 130 -23.94 -22.75 34.24
CA VAL A 130 -22.82 -22.10 33.54
C VAL A 130 -21.72 -23.15 33.37
N VAL A 131 -21.40 -23.50 32.13
CA VAL A 131 -20.40 -24.51 31.81
C VAL A 131 -19.11 -23.82 31.40
N VAL A 132 -18.02 -24.19 32.06
CA VAL A 132 -16.66 -23.73 31.79
C VAL A 132 -15.88 -24.88 31.20
N ARG A 133 -15.38 -24.74 29.96
CA ARG A 133 -14.54 -25.74 29.29
C ARG A 133 -13.09 -25.31 29.39
N ALA A 134 -12.26 -26.18 29.95
CA ALA A 134 -10.84 -25.89 30.17
C ALA A 134 -9.98 -27.16 30.03
N ARG A 135 -8.71 -27.00 29.67
CA ARG A 135 -7.71 -28.06 29.62
C ARG A 135 -7.29 -28.47 31.02
N ALA A 136 -6.66 -29.64 31.15
CA ALA A 136 -6.12 -30.13 32.42
C ALA A 136 -5.15 -29.13 33.08
N SER A 137 -4.38 -28.37 32.29
CA SER A 137 -3.48 -27.33 32.80
C SER A 137 -4.18 -26.20 33.56
N PHE A 138 -5.47 -25.96 33.29
CA PHE A 138 -6.26 -24.96 34.02
C PHE A 138 -6.50 -25.36 35.48
N GLN A 139 -6.46 -26.66 35.81
CA GLN A 139 -6.72 -27.15 37.17
C GLN A 139 -5.69 -26.62 38.19
N GLN A 140 -4.50 -26.24 37.72
CA GLN A 140 -3.42 -25.70 38.55
C GLN A 140 -3.53 -24.18 38.79
N ARG A 141 -4.58 -23.53 38.28
CA ARG A 141 -4.77 -22.08 38.38
C ARG A 141 -5.64 -21.71 39.58
N GLY A 142 -5.35 -20.56 40.21
CA GLY A 142 -6.12 -20.07 41.37
C GLY A 142 -7.61 -19.89 41.05
N ALA A 143 -7.93 -19.45 39.83
CA ALA A 143 -9.33 -19.31 39.41
C ALA A 143 -10.09 -20.63 39.29
N TYR A 144 -9.44 -21.79 39.10
CA TYR A 144 -10.13 -23.07 38.99
C TYR A 144 -10.91 -23.40 40.27
N GLY A 145 -10.27 -23.23 41.43
CA GLY A 145 -10.91 -23.41 42.74
C GLY A 145 -12.03 -22.38 42.96
N ALA A 146 -11.79 -21.11 42.62
CA ALA A 146 -12.78 -20.05 42.78
C ALA A 146 -14.03 -20.28 41.91
N ILE A 147 -13.86 -20.69 40.65
CA ILE A 147 -14.96 -20.99 39.72
C ILE A 147 -15.77 -22.19 40.21
N ARG A 148 -15.12 -23.26 40.68
CA ARG A 148 -15.83 -24.41 41.29
C ARG A 148 -16.54 -24.04 42.59
N GLY A 149 -15.98 -23.10 43.35
CA GLY A 149 -16.54 -22.59 44.60
C GLY A 149 -17.81 -21.74 44.43
N LEU A 150 -18.17 -21.35 43.20
CA LEU A 150 -19.42 -20.62 42.91
C LEU A 150 -20.69 -21.48 43.06
N GLY A 151 -20.53 -22.78 43.33
CA GLY A 151 -21.61 -23.70 43.71
C GLY A 151 -22.16 -24.53 42.53
N GLU A 152 -23.23 -25.27 42.80
CA GLU A 152 -23.80 -26.28 41.89
C GLU A 152 -24.30 -25.75 40.54
N GLY A 153 -24.40 -24.43 40.39
CA GLY A 153 -24.78 -23.78 39.14
C GLY A 153 -23.64 -23.68 38.14
N VAL A 154 -22.40 -23.99 38.55
CA VAL A 154 -21.23 -23.98 37.67
C VAL A 154 -20.73 -25.40 37.46
N GLN A 155 -20.40 -25.74 36.22
CA GLN A 155 -19.78 -27.01 35.87
C GLN A 155 -18.48 -26.74 35.10
N VAL A 156 -17.36 -27.26 35.60
CA VAL A 156 -16.09 -27.22 34.87
C VAL A 156 -15.88 -28.56 34.16
N VAL A 157 -15.73 -28.51 32.83
CA VAL A 157 -15.54 -29.67 31.97
C VAL A 157 -14.10 -29.66 31.45
N THR A 158 -13.41 -30.78 31.62
CA THR A 158 -12.07 -30.94 31.06
C THR A 158 -12.17 -31.27 29.58
N VAL A 159 -11.47 -30.53 28.74
CA VAL A 159 -11.47 -30.70 27.28
C VAL A 159 -10.05 -30.85 26.74
N THR A 160 -9.90 -31.62 25.67
CA THR A 160 -8.63 -31.88 25.00
C THR A 160 -8.43 -31.01 23.76
N THR A 161 -9.52 -30.71 23.03
CA THR A 161 -9.54 -29.89 21.80
C THR A 161 -9.07 -28.46 22.07
N GLN A 162 -8.08 -27.93 21.35
CA GLN A 162 -7.71 -26.52 21.46
C GLN A 162 -8.44 -25.69 20.40
N LEU A 163 -9.25 -24.72 20.83
CA LEU A 163 -9.80 -23.72 19.91
C LEU A 163 -8.67 -22.81 19.45
N GLN A 164 -8.49 -22.69 18.13
CA GLN A 164 -7.49 -21.83 17.52
C GLN A 164 -8.18 -20.93 16.50
N GLN A 165 -7.68 -19.70 16.37
CA GLN A 165 -8.08 -18.82 15.29
C GLN A 165 -7.47 -19.34 13.98
N GLN A 166 -8.31 -19.65 12.99
CA GLN A 166 -7.90 -20.22 11.68
C GLN A 166 -7.75 -19.15 10.60
N SER A 167 -7.21 -17.99 10.97
CA SER A 167 -7.02 -16.86 10.06
C SER A 167 -5.64 -16.26 10.26
N GLY A 168 -5.10 -15.64 9.22
CA GLY A 168 -3.80 -14.99 9.27
C GLY A 168 -3.53 -14.19 8.00
N GLU A 169 -2.38 -13.55 7.97
CA GLU A 169 -1.87 -12.84 6.80
C GLU A 169 -0.48 -13.36 6.50
N VAL A 170 -0.18 -13.60 5.24
CA VAL A 170 1.13 -14.04 4.76
C VAL A 170 1.90 -12.80 4.32
N ASN A 171 2.93 -12.44 5.07
CA ASN A 171 3.83 -11.33 4.75
C ASN A 171 5.24 -11.84 4.38
N PRO A 172 5.97 -11.15 3.50
CA PRO A 172 7.41 -11.35 3.35
C PRO A 172 8.13 -11.34 4.69
N GLY A 173 8.98 -12.33 4.94
CA GLY A 173 9.76 -12.51 6.17
C GLY A 173 9.06 -13.32 7.26
N ASP A 174 7.74 -13.52 7.18
CA ASP A 174 7.01 -14.31 8.17
C ASP A 174 7.49 -15.78 8.19
N PRO A 175 7.54 -16.41 9.37
CA PRO A 175 7.81 -17.83 9.45
C PRO A 175 6.65 -18.67 8.95
N TRP A 176 6.99 -19.77 8.30
CA TRP A 176 6.07 -20.85 8.02
C TRP A 176 6.75 -22.20 8.31
N TRP A 177 5.92 -23.21 8.54
CA TRP A 177 6.34 -24.55 8.89
C TRP A 177 5.91 -25.53 7.80
N PRO A 178 6.87 -26.16 7.10
CA PRO A 178 6.62 -27.38 6.34
C PRO A 178 6.35 -28.56 7.29
N GLY A 179 5.63 -29.56 6.80
CA GLY A 179 5.05 -30.63 7.62
C GLY A 179 6.05 -31.44 8.47
N SER A 180 7.29 -31.65 8.06
CA SER A 180 8.24 -32.48 8.84
C SER A 180 9.61 -31.83 9.09
N GLU A 181 9.89 -30.71 8.44
CA GLU A 181 11.16 -30.03 8.43
C GLU A 181 11.18 -28.86 9.44
N SER A 182 12.35 -28.24 9.58
CA SER A 182 12.49 -26.98 10.31
C SER A 182 11.68 -25.88 9.64
N ASN A 183 11.43 -24.79 10.37
CA ASN A 183 10.76 -23.64 9.78
C ASN A 183 11.59 -23.01 8.65
N CYS A 184 10.86 -22.34 7.78
CA CYS A 184 11.38 -21.48 6.74
C CYS A 184 10.67 -20.13 6.83
N SER A 185 11.09 -19.19 5.99
CA SER A 185 10.50 -17.88 5.85
C SER A 185 9.80 -17.74 4.49
N VAL A 186 8.78 -16.88 4.48
CA VAL A 186 8.08 -16.44 3.28
C VAL A 186 8.97 -15.42 2.56
N ALA A 187 9.20 -15.58 1.25
CA ALA A 187 9.89 -14.55 0.48
C ALA A 187 8.88 -13.52 0.02
N PHE A 188 8.06 -13.85 -0.97
CA PHE A 188 7.12 -12.89 -1.53
C PHE A 188 5.79 -13.56 -1.88
N PRO A 189 4.68 -13.00 -1.40
CA PRO A 189 3.38 -13.42 -1.90
C PRO A 189 3.18 -13.04 -3.36
N ALA A 190 2.40 -13.84 -4.07
CA ALA A 190 2.14 -13.71 -5.49
C ALA A 190 0.75 -14.26 -5.84
N THR A 191 0.28 -13.95 -7.04
CA THR A 191 -0.96 -14.50 -7.58
C THR A 191 -0.74 -15.19 -8.91
N ASP A 192 -1.45 -16.28 -9.16
CA ASP A 192 -1.53 -16.86 -10.50
C ASP A 192 -2.51 -16.06 -11.40
N ALA A 193 -2.62 -16.47 -12.66
CA ALA A 193 -3.52 -15.84 -13.63
C ALA A 193 -5.02 -16.01 -13.31
N GLN A 194 -5.37 -16.90 -12.38
CA GLN A 194 -6.73 -17.17 -11.92
C GLN A 194 -7.05 -16.43 -10.60
N GLY A 195 -6.10 -15.67 -10.05
CA GLY A 195 -6.22 -15.01 -8.75
C GLY A 195 -6.02 -15.95 -7.55
N GLY A 196 -5.50 -17.15 -7.78
CA GLY A 196 -4.99 -18.04 -6.75
C GLY A 196 -3.88 -17.35 -5.96
N LYS A 197 -3.87 -17.54 -4.64
CA LYS A 197 -2.89 -16.92 -3.74
C LYS A 197 -1.72 -17.87 -3.54
N HIS A 198 -0.51 -17.36 -3.68
CA HIS A 198 0.71 -18.12 -3.48
C HIS A 198 1.72 -17.29 -2.69
N PHE A 199 2.78 -17.94 -2.23
CA PHE A 199 4.04 -17.26 -1.98
C PHE A 199 5.22 -18.10 -2.47
N VAL A 200 6.26 -17.41 -2.94
CA VAL A 200 7.54 -18.03 -3.24
C VAL A 200 8.38 -18.16 -1.96
N THR A 201 9.18 -19.21 -1.90
CA THR A 201 10.11 -19.56 -0.81
C THR A 201 11.25 -20.41 -1.38
N ALA A 202 12.17 -20.89 -0.55
CA ALA A 202 13.29 -21.71 -1.02
C ALA A 202 12.80 -23.11 -1.42
N GLY A 203 13.40 -23.69 -2.45
CA GLY A 203 13.03 -25.00 -2.98
C GLY A 203 13.34 -26.12 -1.99
N HIS A 204 14.45 -26.00 -1.25
CA HIS A 204 14.79 -26.97 -0.22
C HIS A 204 13.79 -27.00 0.95
N CYS A 205 12.92 -25.99 1.10
CA CYS A 205 11.81 -25.98 2.05
C CYS A 205 10.54 -26.67 1.52
N THR A 206 10.52 -27.08 0.25
CA THR A 206 9.33 -27.60 -0.44
C THR A 206 9.61 -28.90 -1.20
N ASN A 207 10.65 -29.66 -0.82
CA ASN A 207 11.07 -30.86 -1.54
C ASN A 207 9.96 -31.93 -1.63
N ASP A 208 9.11 -32.04 -0.60
CA ASP A 208 8.03 -33.02 -0.55
C ASP A 208 6.80 -32.56 -1.33
N ALA A 209 6.29 -33.43 -2.20
CA ALA A 209 5.09 -33.14 -2.98
C ALA A 209 3.83 -33.08 -2.11
N ASN A 210 2.99 -32.06 -2.36
CA ASN A 210 1.70 -31.84 -1.68
C ASN A 210 1.81 -31.73 -0.15
N GLN A 211 2.91 -31.18 0.34
CA GLN A 211 3.15 -31.06 1.76
C GLN A 211 2.28 -29.95 2.37
N ALA A 212 1.75 -30.17 3.57
CA ALA A 212 0.96 -29.15 4.25
C ALA A 212 1.84 -28.00 4.75
N ALA A 213 1.37 -26.76 4.55
CA ALA A 213 2.04 -25.55 5.01
C ALA A 213 1.25 -24.88 6.14
N TYR A 214 1.96 -24.44 7.18
CA TYR A 214 1.38 -23.86 8.39
C TYR A 214 2.04 -22.53 8.73
N GLY A 215 1.26 -21.53 9.16
CA GLY A 215 1.81 -20.22 9.55
C GLY A 215 2.04 -20.06 11.05
N ALA A 216 1.99 -21.16 11.82
CA ALA A 216 2.23 -21.14 13.25
C ALA A 216 3.04 -22.36 13.68
N SER A 217 3.91 -22.15 14.68
CA SER A 217 4.70 -23.21 15.28
C SER A 217 3.81 -24.33 15.83
N GLY A 218 4.29 -25.58 15.68
CA GLY A 218 3.52 -26.78 16.05
C GLY A 218 2.45 -27.19 15.05
N GLN A 219 2.40 -26.58 13.86
CA GLN A 219 1.60 -27.04 12.71
C GLN A 219 0.09 -27.12 12.97
N THR A 220 -0.45 -26.13 13.70
CA THR A 220 -1.88 -26.10 14.06
C THR A 220 -2.71 -25.07 13.29
N ASN A 221 -2.07 -24.16 12.55
CA ASN A 221 -2.76 -23.15 11.74
C ASN A 221 -2.36 -23.33 10.27
N LYS A 222 -3.03 -24.26 9.59
CA LYS A 222 -2.77 -24.55 8.18
C LYS A 222 -3.11 -23.31 7.36
N LEU A 223 -2.23 -22.94 6.44
CA LEU A 223 -2.45 -21.86 5.47
C LEU A 223 -2.66 -22.40 4.07
N GLY A 224 -2.15 -23.60 3.78
CA GLY A 224 -2.08 -24.07 2.40
C GLY A 224 -1.27 -25.35 2.18
N THR A 225 -0.76 -25.50 0.96
CA THR A 225 -0.04 -26.69 0.50
C THR A 225 1.18 -26.29 -0.33
N SER A 226 2.36 -26.81 0.01
CA SER A 226 3.60 -26.61 -0.74
C SER A 226 3.77 -27.68 -1.82
N ASN A 227 4.47 -27.30 -2.90
CA ASN A 227 4.86 -28.20 -4.00
C ASN A 227 3.73 -29.11 -4.51
N VAL A 228 2.60 -28.50 -4.83
CA VAL A 228 1.41 -29.23 -5.33
C VAL A 228 1.79 -30.01 -6.58
N GLY A 229 1.41 -31.29 -6.62
CA GLY A 229 1.73 -32.19 -7.72
C GLY A 229 3.21 -32.56 -7.85
N GLY A 230 4.10 -32.08 -6.96
CA GLY A 230 5.54 -32.31 -7.04
C GLY A 230 6.25 -31.51 -8.12
N THR A 231 5.59 -30.48 -8.68
CA THR A 231 6.10 -29.68 -9.82
C THR A 231 6.53 -28.27 -9.45
N HIS A 232 6.29 -27.82 -8.22
CA HIS A 232 6.55 -26.44 -7.77
C HIS A 232 7.71 -26.33 -6.76
N SER A 233 8.70 -27.21 -6.91
CA SER A 233 9.96 -27.12 -6.17
C SER A 233 11.13 -27.44 -7.10
N ILE A 234 12.15 -26.58 -7.07
CA ILE A 234 13.43 -26.75 -7.73
C ILE A 234 14.49 -26.57 -6.65
N ASN A 235 15.20 -27.65 -6.32
CA ASN A 235 16.35 -27.66 -5.43
C ASN A 235 17.45 -28.50 -6.07
N THR A 236 17.95 -28.00 -7.20
CA THR A 236 18.93 -28.68 -8.04
C THR A 236 19.78 -27.63 -8.76
N ARG A 237 20.58 -28.05 -9.74
CA ARG A 237 21.39 -27.14 -10.55
C ARG A 237 20.64 -25.95 -11.14
N GLU A 238 19.37 -26.13 -11.47
CA GLU A 238 18.51 -25.07 -12.00
C GLU A 238 18.22 -23.94 -10.99
N GLY A 239 18.21 -24.20 -9.69
CA GLY A 239 17.88 -23.17 -8.69
C GLY A 239 17.51 -23.74 -7.31
N ASP A 240 17.27 -22.83 -6.37
CA ASP A 240 16.70 -23.11 -5.05
C ASP A 240 15.43 -22.27 -4.83
N MET A 241 14.33 -22.72 -5.43
CA MET A 241 13.06 -22.01 -5.44
C MET A 241 11.89 -22.97 -5.27
N GLY A 242 10.86 -22.52 -4.56
CA GLY A 242 9.64 -23.27 -4.35
C GLY A 242 8.42 -22.37 -4.21
N VAL A 243 7.24 -22.96 -4.36
CA VAL A 243 5.93 -22.29 -4.18
C VAL A 243 5.10 -22.99 -3.14
N VAL A 244 4.35 -22.19 -2.40
CA VAL A 244 3.27 -22.62 -1.52
C VAL A 244 1.96 -21.98 -1.96
N ASP A 245 0.94 -22.80 -2.16
CA ASP A 245 -0.41 -22.37 -2.49
C ASP A 245 -1.16 -22.04 -1.19
N VAL A 246 -1.64 -20.81 -1.04
CA VAL A 246 -2.38 -20.32 0.13
C VAL A 246 -3.87 -20.56 -0.09
N THR A 247 -4.31 -21.79 0.22
CA THR A 247 -5.65 -22.27 -0.12
C THR A 247 -6.69 -22.03 0.98
N GLU A 248 -6.27 -21.78 2.22
CA GLU A 248 -7.20 -21.66 3.34
C GLU A 248 -7.92 -20.29 3.31
N ALA A 249 -9.25 -20.31 3.40
CA ALA A 249 -10.08 -19.11 3.17
C ALA A 249 -9.83 -17.98 4.20
N GLY A 250 -9.45 -18.33 5.42
CA GLY A 250 -9.14 -17.37 6.49
C GLY A 250 -7.80 -16.66 6.34
N TRP A 251 -6.98 -17.02 5.34
CA TRP A 251 -5.66 -16.45 5.12
C TRP A 251 -5.66 -15.41 4.01
N THR A 252 -5.05 -14.25 4.26
CA THR A 252 -4.76 -13.22 3.25
C THR A 252 -3.29 -13.23 2.88
N ILE A 253 -2.95 -12.58 1.77
CA ILE A 253 -1.57 -12.31 1.37
C ILE A 253 -1.35 -10.79 1.39
N SER A 254 -0.15 -10.34 1.73
CA SER A 254 0.16 -8.91 1.88
C SER A 254 1.53 -8.55 1.28
N PRO A 255 1.65 -7.39 0.60
CA PRO A 255 2.93 -6.90 0.11
C PRO A 255 3.78 -6.24 1.21
N ALA A 256 3.27 -6.12 2.44
CA ALA A 256 3.97 -5.46 3.54
C ALA A 256 4.99 -6.41 4.16
N VAL A 257 6.27 -6.11 4.01
CA VAL A 257 7.36 -6.91 4.58
C VAL A 257 7.36 -6.80 6.10
N ASN A 258 7.45 -7.93 6.78
CA ASN A 258 7.70 -7.97 8.21
C ASN A 258 9.15 -7.53 8.49
N THR A 259 9.33 -6.35 9.06
CA THR A 259 10.64 -5.79 9.42
C THR A 259 10.91 -5.88 10.93
N TRP A 260 10.21 -6.79 11.62
CA TRP A 260 10.51 -7.25 12.98
C TRP A 260 10.63 -6.14 14.03
N GLY A 261 9.67 -5.21 14.00
CA GLY A 261 9.57 -4.09 14.94
C GLY A 261 9.94 -2.74 14.35
N GLN A 262 10.45 -2.71 13.12
CA GLN A 262 10.54 -1.50 12.31
C GLN A 262 9.23 -1.26 11.53
N PRO A 263 9.04 -0.08 10.91
CA PRO A 263 7.96 0.11 9.94
C PRO A 263 8.08 -0.88 8.78
N ALA A 264 6.94 -1.44 8.36
CA ALA A 264 6.91 -2.36 7.23
C ALA A 264 7.36 -1.67 5.93
N VAL A 265 8.12 -2.38 5.11
CA VAL A 265 8.44 -1.96 3.74
C VAL A 265 7.38 -2.55 2.83
N THR A 266 6.67 -1.73 2.08
CA THR A 266 5.71 -2.22 1.09
C THR A 266 6.44 -2.57 -0.20
N VAL A 267 6.33 -3.81 -0.66
CA VAL A 267 6.88 -4.23 -1.95
C VAL A 267 6.13 -3.53 -3.08
N THR A 268 6.81 -2.82 -3.97
CA THR A 268 6.19 -2.09 -5.09
C THR A 268 6.57 -2.66 -6.47
N GLY A 269 7.25 -3.80 -6.50
CA GLY A 269 7.67 -4.49 -7.71
C GLY A 269 8.91 -5.35 -7.47
N SER A 270 9.47 -5.89 -8.53
CA SER A 270 10.73 -6.63 -8.50
C SER A 270 11.80 -5.99 -9.36
N ALA A 271 13.06 -6.32 -9.07
CA ALA A 271 14.22 -5.93 -9.85
C ALA A 271 15.29 -7.01 -9.76
N ASP A 272 16.17 -7.08 -10.75
CA ASP A 272 17.37 -7.90 -10.64
C ASP A 272 18.38 -7.24 -9.69
N ALA A 273 19.09 -8.08 -8.94
CA ALA A 273 20.18 -7.62 -8.10
C ALA A 273 21.40 -7.23 -8.95
N ILE A 274 22.07 -6.14 -8.58
CA ILE A 274 23.31 -5.67 -9.19
C ILE A 274 24.39 -5.64 -8.12
N VAL A 275 25.61 -6.07 -8.45
CA VAL A 275 26.76 -5.97 -7.55
C VAL A 275 26.93 -4.52 -7.07
N GLY A 276 27.03 -4.33 -5.76
CA GLY A 276 27.07 -3.01 -5.11
C GLY A 276 25.70 -2.49 -4.63
N ASP A 277 24.59 -3.16 -4.97
CA ASP A 277 23.27 -2.80 -4.43
C ASP A 277 23.26 -2.94 -2.91
N ALA A 278 22.73 -1.92 -2.23
CA ALA A 278 22.32 -2.06 -0.84
C ALA A 278 21.04 -2.92 -0.79
N VAL A 279 21.10 -4.00 -0.02
CA VAL A 279 20.00 -4.96 0.11
C VAL A 279 19.73 -5.30 1.57
N CYS A 280 18.47 -5.56 1.89
CA CYS A 280 18.03 -5.98 3.21
C CYS A 280 17.28 -7.30 3.12
N HIS A 281 17.48 -8.13 4.14
CA HIS A 281 16.90 -9.44 4.31
C HIS A 281 15.86 -9.40 5.44
N SER A 282 14.73 -10.08 5.23
CA SER A 282 13.79 -10.42 6.30
C SER A 282 13.60 -11.93 6.42
N GLY A 283 13.79 -12.46 7.63
CA GLY A 283 13.66 -13.88 7.95
C GLY A 283 13.34 -14.15 9.41
N ASN A 284 13.07 -15.42 9.74
CA ASN A 284 12.59 -15.83 11.05
C ASN A 284 13.68 -15.86 12.14
N THR A 285 14.96 -15.84 11.79
CA THR A 285 16.04 -15.98 12.76
C THR A 285 16.72 -14.62 13.02
N ALA A 286 17.05 -14.37 14.29
CA ALA A 286 17.65 -13.11 14.72
C ALA A 286 18.95 -12.82 13.95
N PRO A 287 19.18 -11.56 13.49
CA PRO A 287 18.46 -10.34 13.88
C PRO A 287 17.15 -10.09 13.14
N ASN A 288 16.68 -11.03 12.30
CA ASN A 288 15.42 -11.04 11.56
C ASN A 288 15.29 -10.00 10.45
N TRP A 289 15.96 -8.86 10.59
CA TRP A 289 16.07 -7.80 9.59
C TRP A 289 17.52 -7.33 9.53
N GLU A 290 18.22 -7.70 8.45
CA GLU A 290 19.65 -7.42 8.29
C GLU A 290 19.94 -6.84 6.92
N CYS A 291 20.82 -5.85 6.84
CA CYS A 291 21.17 -5.20 5.58
C CYS A 291 22.65 -5.30 5.26
N GLY A 292 22.98 -5.27 3.97
CA GLY A 292 24.33 -5.37 3.46
C GLY A 292 24.39 -4.94 2.00
N THR A 293 25.33 -5.53 1.27
CA THR A 293 25.60 -5.20 -0.12
C THR A 293 25.72 -6.48 -0.93
N VAL A 294 25.15 -6.48 -2.15
CA VAL A 294 25.35 -7.55 -3.12
C VAL A 294 26.81 -7.56 -3.57
N THR A 295 27.48 -8.70 -3.41
CA THR A 295 28.92 -8.85 -3.64
C THR A 295 29.23 -9.61 -4.94
N ALA A 296 28.35 -10.53 -5.33
CA ALA A 296 28.40 -11.18 -6.63
C ALA A 296 27.00 -11.63 -7.09
N VAL A 297 26.82 -11.77 -8.40
CA VAL A 297 25.60 -12.28 -9.05
C VAL A 297 25.97 -13.41 -10.01
N ASN A 298 25.01 -14.26 -10.37
CA ASN A 298 25.20 -15.39 -11.28
C ASN A 298 26.35 -16.33 -10.85
N GLN A 299 26.36 -16.69 -9.56
CA GLN A 299 27.33 -17.59 -8.96
C GLN A 299 26.80 -19.02 -8.95
N THR A 300 27.69 -19.97 -9.21
CA THR A 300 27.45 -21.39 -8.92
C THR A 300 27.88 -21.66 -7.49
N ILE A 301 26.96 -22.18 -6.68
CA ILE A 301 27.20 -22.54 -5.29
C ILE A 301 27.14 -24.05 -5.13
N ASP A 302 28.18 -24.62 -4.52
CA ASP A 302 28.22 -26.02 -4.12
C ASP A 302 27.97 -26.11 -2.61
N TYR A 303 26.76 -26.55 -2.24
CA TYR A 303 26.38 -26.80 -0.84
C TYR A 303 26.90 -28.15 -0.32
N GLY A 304 27.67 -28.89 -1.12
CA GLY A 304 28.19 -30.23 -0.83
C GLY A 304 27.16 -31.34 -1.05
N SER A 305 25.87 -31.07 -0.81
CA SER A 305 24.75 -31.97 -1.12
C SER A 305 24.13 -31.69 -2.49
N VAL A 306 24.18 -30.44 -2.94
CA VAL A 306 23.60 -29.97 -4.20
C VAL A 306 24.45 -28.82 -4.74
N VAL A 307 24.57 -28.75 -6.07
CA VAL A 307 25.19 -27.63 -6.79
C VAL A 307 24.08 -26.86 -7.47
N ILE A 308 24.08 -25.53 -7.33
CA ILE A 308 23.04 -24.63 -7.82
C ILE A 308 23.69 -23.48 -8.60
N ASP A 309 23.24 -23.25 -9.83
CA ASP A 309 23.71 -22.15 -10.68
C ASP A 309 22.86 -20.89 -10.48
N GLY A 310 23.36 -19.72 -10.89
CA GLY A 310 22.56 -18.49 -11.00
C GLY A 310 22.32 -17.70 -9.71
N LEU A 311 22.88 -18.11 -8.57
CA LEU A 311 22.64 -17.47 -7.28
C LEU A 311 23.41 -16.14 -7.12
N SER A 312 22.96 -15.30 -6.19
CA SER A 312 23.63 -14.06 -5.81
C SER A 312 24.11 -14.12 -4.37
N THR A 313 25.16 -13.38 -4.05
CA THR A 313 25.79 -13.36 -2.72
C THR A 313 25.78 -11.96 -2.12
N THR A 314 25.74 -11.87 -0.79
CA THR A 314 25.80 -10.63 -0.03
C THR A 314 26.66 -10.80 1.21
N ASN A 315 27.16 -9.68 1.73
CA ASN A 315 27.84 -9.64 3.01
C ASN A 315 26.89 -9.52 4.23
N ALA A 316 25.58 -9.39 4.00
CA ALA A 316 24.60 -9.35 5.08
C ALA A 316 24.51 -10.73 5.77
N CYS A 317 24.31 -10.71 7.07
CA CYS A 317 24.21 -11.90 7.90
C CYS A 317 22.86 -12.61 7.73
N SER A 318 22.87 -13.94 7.77
CA SER A 318 21.69 -14.81 7.86
C SER A 318 22.04 -16.06 8.68
N GLU A 319 21.02 -16.71 9.22
CA GLU A 319 21.17 -17.90 10.05
C GLU A 319 20.15 -18.99 9.66
N GLY A 320 20.34 -20.21 10.18
CA GLY A 320 19.37 -21.29 9.95
C GLY A 320 17.95 -20.90 10.38
N GLY A 321 16.97 -21.12 9.49
CA GLY A 321 15.57 -20.70 9.67
C GLY A 321 15.19 -19.45 8.87
N ASP A 322 16.16 -18.73 8.31
CA ASP A 322 15.92 -17.64 7.37
C ASP A 322 15.64 -18.13 5.94
N SER A 323 15.90 -19.42 5.67
CA SER A 323 15.67 -20.06 4.38
C SER A 323 14.31 -19.70 3.79
N GLY A 324 14.31 -19.21 2.56
CA GLY A 324 13.11 -18.75 1.87
C GLY A 324 12.72 -17.30 2.16
N GLY A 325 13.39 -16.60 3.08
CA GLY A 325 13.13 -15.20 3.44
C GLY A 325 13.33 -14.19 2.30
N ALA A 326 12.82 -12.99 2.52
CA ALA A 326 12.74 -11.95 1.49
C ALA A 326 14.04 -11.13 1.42
N TRP A 327 14.59 -10.93 0.21
CA TRP A 327 15.62 -9.94 -0.06
C TRP A 327 15.07 -8.76 -0.84
N LEU A 328 15.30 -7.55 -0.34
CA LEU A 328 14.83 -6.30 -0.90
C LEU A 328 15.95 -5.34 -1.24
N ARG A 329 15.80 -4.61 -2.36
CA ARG A 329 16.55 -3.40 -2.67
C ARG A 329 15.58 -2.22 -2.59
N GLY A 330 15.63 -1.47 -1.48
CA GLY A 330 14.61 -0.46 -1.18
C GLY A 330 13.25 -1.11 -1.04
N ASP A 331 12.31 -0.76 -1.92
CA ASP A 331 10.95 -1.31 -1.99
C ASP A 331 10.76 -2.38 -3.08
N LYS A 332 11.85 -2.81 -3.73
CA LYS A 332 11.82 -3.85 -4.77
C LYS A 332 12.25 -5.20 -4.23
N ALA A 333 11.49 -6.23 -4.57
CA ALA A 333 11.87 -7.63 -4.38
C ALA A 333 13.05 -7.99 -5.29
N VAL A 334 14.11 -8.56 -4.74
CA VAL A 334 15.28 -8.99 -5.53
C VAL A 334 15.58 -10.48 -5.39
N GLY A 335 15.21 -11.11 -4.27
CA GLY A 335 15.59 -12.51 -4.08
C GLY A 335 14.90 -13.26 -2.94
N VAL A 336 15.02 -14.57 -3.03
CA VAL A 336 14.58 -15.56 -2.05
C VAL A 336 15.83 -16.11 -1.36
N HIS A 337 15.90 -16.03 -0.04
CA HIS A 337 17.06 -16.51 0.70
C HIS A 337 17.25 -18.02 0.50
N SER A 338 18.46 -18.45 0.09
CA SER A 338 18.77 -19.86 -0.17
C SER A 338 19.61 -20.46 0.96
N GLY A 339 20.64 -19.72 1.41
CA GLY A 339 21.51 -20.16 2.48
C GLY A 339 22.64 -19.19 2.72
N GLY A 340 23.67 -19.60 3.44
CA GLY A 340 24.78 -18.72 3.82
C GLY A 340 25.75 -19.39 4.75
N ASN A 341 26.67 -18.59 5.29
CA ASN A 341 27.59 -19.05 6.32
C ASN A 341 26.81 -19.28 7.62
N SER A 342 26.91 -20.48 8.21
CA SER A 342 26.25 -20.83 9.48
C SER A 342 26.77 -20.09 10.72
N SER A 343 27.76 -19.21 10.52
CA SER A 343 28.22 -18.26 11.52
C SER A 343 28.69 -17.01 10.78
N CYS A 344 27.89 -15.95 10.82
CA CYS A 344 28.19 -14.72 10.10
C CYS A 344 29.60 -14.20 10.43
N ALA A 345 30.48 -14.23 9.43
CA ALA A 345 31.85 -13.77 9.57
C ALA A 345 31.92 -12.28 9.23
N ALA A 346 32.62 -11.51 10.07
CA ALA A 346 32.79 -10.10 9.82
C ALA A 346 33.51 -9.87 8.47
N ASN A 347 32.88 -9.08 7.60
CA ASN A 347 33.37 -8.74 6.26
C ASN A 347 33.49 -9.90 5.26
N ASP A 348 32.82 -11.03 5.51
CA ASP A 348 32.74 -12.09 4.50
C ASP A 348 31.78 -11.68 3.38
N PRO A 349 32.25 -11.61 2.11
CA PRO A 349 31.40 -11.23 1.00
C PRO A 349 30.30 -12.27 0.68
N GLY A 350 30.39 -13.49 1.21
CA GLY A 350 29.44 -14.58 0.98
C GLY A 350 28.65 -14.99 2.22
N ASN A 351 28.47 -14.10 3.20
CA ASN A 351 27.68 -14.41 4.41
C ASN A 351 26.29 -14.94 4.07
N SER A 352 25.65 -14.41 3.02
CA SER A 352 24.35 -14.87 2.56
C SER A 352 24.30 -15.08 1.05
N ILE A 353 23.42 -15.99 0.65
CA ILE A 353 23.16 -16.40 -0.72
C ILE A 353 21.65 -16.31 -0.96
N PHE A 354 21.24 -15.78 -2.11
CA PHE A 354 19.84 -15.73 -2.50
C PHE A 354 19.63 -16.10 -3.97
N GLN A 355 18.49 -16.74 -4.22
CA GLN A 355 17.93 -17.04 -5.52
C GLN A 355 17.21 -15.80 -6.08
N PRO A 356 17.48 -15.36 -7.33
CA PRO A 356 16.72 -14.27 -7.94
C PRO A 356 15.21 -14.52 -7.96
N VAL A 357 14.43 -13.54 -7.48
CA VAL A 357 12.97 -13.69 -7.33
C VAL A 357 12.25 -13.72 -8.69
N ASN A 358 12.75 -12.97 -9.68
CA ASN A 358 12.15 -12.92 -11.02
C ASN A 358 12.17 -14.28 -11.71
N GLU A 359 13.20 -15.09 -11.45
CA GLU A 359 13.32 -16.44 -11.99
C GLU A 359 12.25 -17.37 -11.40
N ALA A 360 12.07 -17.32 -10.07
CA ALA A 360 11.01 -18.05 -9.39
C ALA A 360 9.62 -17.66 -9.90
N LEU A 361 9.32 -16.36 -9.99
CA LEU A 361 8.03 -15.87 -10.49
C LEU A 361 7.77 -16.31 -11.94
N ALA A 362 8.77 -16.19 -12.82
CA ALA A 362 8.65 -16.58 -14.22
C ALA A 362 8.45 -18.10 -14.38
N LYS A 363 9.16 -18.92 -13.59
CA LYS A 363 9.08 -20.39 -13.64
C LYS A 363 7.66 -20.91 -13.50
N TRP A 364 6.87 -20.30 -12.62
CA TRP A 364 5.49 -20.71 -12.32
C TRP A 364 4.43 -19.74 -12.82
N ASN A 365 4.81 -18.78 -13.67
CA ASN A 365 3.91 -17.77 -14.23
C ASN A 365 3.10 -17.04 -13.13
N LEU A 366 3.80 -16.65 -12.07
CA LEU A 366 3.24 -15.94 -10.93
C LEU A 366 3.48 -14.43 -11.05
N THR A 367 2.48 -13.65 -10.67
CA THR A 367 2.54 -12.20 -10.58
C THR A 367 2.81 -11.80 -9.14
N LEU A 368 3.92 -11.08 -8.90
CA LEU A 368 4.27 -10.58 -7.56
C LEU A 368 3.14 -9.73 -6.97
N LEU A 369 2.82 -9.94 -5.69
CA LEU A 369 1.93 -9.06 -4.94
C LEU A 369 2.68 -7.76 -4.59
N THR A 370 2.16 -6.61 -5.06
CA THR A 370 2.75 -5.30 -4.80
C THR A 370 1.76 -4.34 -4.15
N GLY A 371 2.19 -3.58 -3.16
CA GLY A 371 1.38 -2.51 -2.58
C GLY A 371 1.50 -1.27 -3.46
N GLY A 372 0.40 -0.98 -4.14
CA GLY A 372 0.37 0.04 -5.19
C GLY A 372 -0.62 -0.31 -6.29
N GLY A 373 -0.97 -1.59 -6.47
CA GLY A 373 -1.91 -2.11 -7.45
C GLY A 373 -2.68 -3.34 -6.95
N THR A 374 -3.93 -3.49 -7.37
CA THR A 374 -4.69 -4.73 -7.14
C THR A 374 -4.02 -5.84 -7.96
N PRO A 375 -3.64 -6.98 -7.35
CA PRO A 375 -3.03 -8.09 -8.08
C PRO A 375 -3.97 -8.60 -9.17
N GLY A 376 -3.45 -8.75 -10.39
CA GLY A 376 -4.18 -9.30 -11.52
C GLY A 376 -4.93 -8.28 -12.38
N ASP A 377 -4.84 -6.99 -12.10
CA ASP A 377 -5.36 -5.97 -13.02
C ASP A 377 -4.39 -5.76 -14.19
N THR A 378 -4.79 -6.25 -15.36
CA THR A 378 -4.05 -6.13 -16.62
C THR A 378 -4.71 -5.15 -17.59
N GLU A 379 -5.83 -4.54 -17.21
CA GLU A 379 -6.56 -3.63 -18.07
C GLU A 379 -5.96 -2.23 -17.96
N ALA A 380 -5.63 -1.61 -19.09
CA ALA A 380 -5.15 -0.25 -19.07
C ALA A 380 -6.31 0.74 -18.93
N PRO A 381 -6.12 1.85 -18.20
CA PRO A 381 -7.08 2.94 -18.19
C PRO A 381 -7.45 3.43 -19.59
N THR A 382 -8.65 3.99 -19.71
CA THR A 382 -9.06 4.65 -20.96
C THR A 382 -8.16 5.86 -21.26
N VAL A 383 -8.03 6.20 -22.54
CA VAL A 383 -7.22 7.34 -22.98
C VAL A 383 -7.81 8.64 -22.42
N PRO A 384 -6.99 9.54 -21.81
CA PRO A 384 -7.47 10.83 -21.33
C PRO A 384 -8.13 11.64 -22.44
N ALA A 385 -9.37 12.08 -22.21
CA ALA A 385 -10.15 12.82 -23.20
C ALA A 385 -9.96 14.34 -23.07
N ASN A 386 -10.27 15.08 -24.14
CA ASN A 386 -10.25 16.55 -24.20
C ASN A 386 -9.00 17.24 -23.59
N PRO A 387 -7.77 16.77 -23.92
CA PRO A 387 -6.58 17.41 -23.43
C PRO A 387 -6.44 18.80 -24.06
N ARG A 388 -6.10 19.81 -23.24
CA ARG A 388 -6.09 21.22 -23.63
C ARG A 388 -5.07 22.03 -22.84
N SER A 389 -4.52 23.06 -23.47
CA SER A 389 -3.74 24.10 -22.77
C SER A 389 -4.69 25.08 -22.09
N THR A 390 -4.43 25.37 -20.81
CA THR A 390 -5.19 26.33 -20.00
C THR A 390 -4.44 27.63 -19.77
N GLY A 391 -3.14 27.68 -20.09
CA GLY A 391 -2.32 28.88 -19.97
C GLY A 391 -0.88 28.64 -20.41
N THR A 392 -0.19 29.70 -20.82
CA THR A 392 1.23 29.66 -21.17
C THR A 392 1.94 30.87 -20.55
N THR A 393 3.18 30.67 -20.14
CA THR A 393 4.13 31.75 -19.79
C THR A 393 5.33 31.68 -20.72
N ALA A 394 6.35 32.51 -20.50
CA ALA A 394 7.62 32.40 -21.23
C ALA A 394 8.37 31.09 -20.93
N ASN A 395 8.11 30.41 -19.81
CA ASN A 395 8.85 29.21 -19.41
C ASN A 395 7.98 28.05 -18.92
N SER A 396 6.66 28.13 -19.07
CA SER A 396 5.74 27.08 -18.64
C SER A 396 4.48 26.99 -19.49
N VAL A 397 3.85 25.80 -19.47
CA VAL A 397 2.55 25.53 -20.05
C VAL A 397 1.68 24.82 -19.02
N SER A 398 0.46 25.31 -18.79
CA SER A 398 -0.56 24.67 -17.97
C SER A 398 -1.51 23.86 -18.85
N LEU A 399 -1.82 22.64 -18.44
CA LEU A 399 -2.64 21.67 -19.17
C LEU A 399 -3.78 21.17 -18.29
N ALA A 400 -4.90 20.82 -18.92
CA ALA A 400 -6.01 20.10 -18.30
C ALA A 400 -6.57 19.05 -19.27
N TRP A 401 -7.20 18.02 -18.74
CA TRP A 401 -7.88 16.98 -19.50
C TRP A 401 -9.08 16.44 -18.70
N ASP A 402 -9.86 15.58 -19.33
CA ASP A 402 -10.98 14.91 -18.67
C ASP A 402 -10.50 13.57 -18.10
N ALA A 403 -11.12 13.15 -17.00
CA ALA A 403 -10.68 11.97 -16.27
C ALA A 403 -10.87 10.69 -17.09
N SER A 404 -9.85 9.84 -17.09
CA SER A 404 -9.94 8.47 -17.57
C SER A 404 -10.73 7.60 -16.59
N THR A 405 -11.21 6.48 -17.11
CA THR A 405 -11.87 5.42 -16.35
C THR A 405 -11.08 4.15 -16.47
N ASP A 406 -11.22 3.28 -15.48
CA ASP A 406 -10.56 1.98 -15.43
C ASP A 406 -11.45 1.00 -14.66
N ASN A 407 -11.22 -0.30 -14.82
CA ASN A 407 -12.01 -1.35 -14.16
C ASN A 407 -11.77 -1.38 -12.62
N VAL A 408 -10.58 -0.96 -12.16
CA VAL A 408 -10.20 -0.88 -10.74
C VAL A 408 -10.05 0.57 -10.31
N GLY A 409 -9.31 1.37 -11.08
CA GLY A 409 -9.19 2.80 -10.84
C GLY A 409 -7.91 3.44 -11.37
N VAL A 410 -8.05 4.67 -11.85
CA VAL A 410 -6.94 5.51 -12.31
C VAL A 410 -6.25 6.16 -11.11
N THR A 411 -4.94 6.00 -10.98
CA THR A 411 -4.14 6.55 -9.87
C THR A 411 -3.39 7.82 -10.25
N GLY A 412 -3.21 8.07 -11.55
CA GLY A 412 -2.64 9.32 -12.02
C GLY A 412 -2.45 9.39 -13.53
N TYR A 413 -1.66 10.38 -13.94
CA TYR A 413 -1.40 10.71 -15.33
C TYR A 413 0.06 11.10 -15.51
N ASP A 414 0.68 10.53 -16.54
CA ASP A 414 2.02 10.89 -17.01
C ASP A 414 1.89 11.84 -18.20
N VAL A 415 2.52 13.02 -18.11
CA VAL A 415 2.55 14.04 -19.15
C VAL A 415 3.92 14.04 -19.81
N TYR A 416 3.97 13.79 -21.11
CA TYR A 416 5.20 13.77 -21.90
C TYR A 416 5.30 15.03 -22.75
N ASN A 417 6.51 15.55 -22.90
CA ASN A 417 6.89 16.56 -23.88
C ASN A 417 7.69 15.88 -24.99
N GLY A 418 7.06 15.61 -26.13
CA GLY A 418 7.58 14.64 -27.09
C GLY A 418 7.67 13.25 -26.45
N THR A 419 8.88 12.68 -26.37
CA THR A 419 9.12 11.37 -25.75
C THR A 419 9.60 11.45 -24.30
N THR A 420 9.89 12.65 -23.79
CA THR A 420 10.43 12.85 -22.44
C THR A 420 9.31 13.05 -21.44
N LEU A 421 9.32 12.29 -20.34
CA LEU A 421 8.38 12.48 -19.24
C LEU A 421 8.62 13.86 -18.59
N ALA A 422 7.63 14.74 -18.67
CA ALA A 422 7.71 16.11 -18.18
C ALA A 422 7.07 16.29 -16.80
N ALA A 423 6.00 15.55 -16.49
CA ALA A 423 5.38 15.53 -15.17
C ALA A 423 4.61 14.23 -14.93
N SER A 424 4.37 13.92 -13.66
CA SER A 424 3.45 12.86 -13.24
C SER A 424 2.57 13.39 -12.12
N VAL A 425 1.24 13.33 -12.28
CA VAL A 425 0.25 13.97 -11.40
C VAL A 425 -0.91 13.02 -11.09
N ALA A 426 -1.54 13.17 -9.92
CA ALA A 426 -2.72 12.37 -9.56
C ALA A 426 -4.03 12.94 -10.13
N GLY A 427 -4.11 14.26 -10.31
CA GLY A 427 -5.30 14.95 -10.82
C GLY A 427 -5.30 15.12 -12.33
N THR A 428 -6.34 15.77 -12.86
CA THR A 428 -6.54 15.98 -14.30
C THR A 428 -5.97 17.30 -14.84
N ALA A 429 -4.92 17.81 -14.20
CA ALA A 429 -4.24 19.03 -14.60
C ALA A 429 -2.75 19.00 -14.21
N ALA A 430 -1.91 19.64 -15.00
CA ALA A 430 -0.46 19.76 -14.74
C ALA A 430 0.10 21.08 -15.30
N THR A 431 1.14 21.60 -14.65
CA THR A 431 1.92 22.74 -15.16
C THR A 431 3.34 22.29 -15.43
N ILE A 432 3.76 22.36 -16.70
CA ILE A 432 5.10 21.97 -17.14
C ILE A 432 5.98 23.22 -17.18
N GLY A 433 6.97 23.30 -16.30
CA GLY A 433 7.94 24.41 -16.24
C GLY A 433 9.28 24.10 -16.93
N GLY A 434 10.22 25.03 -16.86
CA GLY A 434 11.58 24.85 -17.39
C GLY A 434 11.68 24.85 -18.91
N LEU A 435 10.66 25.38 -19.60
CA LEU A 435 10.58 25.40 -21.04
C LEU A 435 11.33 26.63 -21.60
N ALA A 436 11.97 26.48 -22.76
CA ALA A 436 12.45 27.60 -23.55
C ALA A 436 11.28 28.43 -24.07
N ALA A 437 11.50 29.74 -24.14
CA ALA A 437 10.52 30.70 -24.55
C ALA A 437 10.36 30.77 -26.08
N ASP A 438 9.26 31.36 -26.54
CA ASP A 438 8.82 31.38 -27.95
C ASP A 438 8.81 30.01 -28.67
N THR A 439 8.74 28.92 -27.92
CA THR A 439 8.99 27.57 -28.43
C THR A 439 7.70 26.78 -28.42
N SER A 440 7.40 26.14 -29.55
CA SER A 440 6.25 25.25 -29.66
C SER A 440 6.59 23.90 -29.05
N TYR A 441 5.77 23.45 -28.10
CA TYR A 441 5.86 22.13 -27.48
C TYR A 441 4.63 21.31 -27.82
N SER A 442 4.82 19.98 -27.83
CA SER A 442 3.76 19.01 -28.06
C SER A 442 3.69 18.10 -26.84
N PHE A 443 2.54 18.10 -26.17
CA PHE A 443 2.31 17.32 -24.97
C PHE A 443 1.34 16.18 -25.23
N THR A 444 1.66 14.99 -24.75
CA THR A 444 0.73 13.85 -24.71
C THR A 444 0.56 13.39 -23.28
N ILE A 445 -0.66 12.96 -22.94
CA ILE A 445 -1.00 12.49 -21.59
C ILE A 445 -1.39 11.03 -21.67
N GLN A 446 -0.87 10.22 -20.76
CA GLN A 446 -1.28 8.84 -20.53
C GLN A 446 -1.85 8.73 -19.12
N ALA A 447 -2.99 8.06 -18.96
CA ALA A 447 -3.47 7.64 -17.66
C ALA A 447 -2.70 6.41 -17.20
N LYS A 448 -2.53 6.26 -15.89
CA LYS A 448 -1.98 5.07 -15.26
C LYS A 448 -2.85 4.64 -14.09
N ASP A 449 -2.92 3.34 -13.90
CA ASP A 449 -3.59 2.73 -12.76
C ASP A 449 -2.59 2.38 -11.66
N ALA A 450 -3.11 1.64 -10.69
CA ALA A 450 -2.42 1.12 -9.54
C ALA A 450 -1.49 -0.06 -9.93
N ALA A 451 -1.90 -0.88 -10.90
CA ALA A 451 -1.16 -2.05 -11.38
C ALA A 451 0.01 -1.72 -12.34
N GLY A 452 0.13 -0.45 -12.74
CA GLY A 452 1.16 0.04 -13.64
C GLY A 452 0.78 -0.02 -15.12
N ASN A 453 -0.46 -0.40 -15.46
CA ASN A 453 -0.91 -0.32 -16.84
C ASN A 453 -1.05 1.15 -17.23
N LYS A 454 -0.65 1.47 -18.46
CA LYS A 454 -0.74 2.82 -19.02
C LYS A 454 -1.68 2.81 -20.21
N SER A 455 -2.56 3.81 -20.27
CA SER A 455 -3.37 4.03 -21.46
C SER A 455 -2.47 4.30 -22.68
N PRO A 456 -2.96 4.09 -23.91
CA PRO A 456 -2.40 4.75 -25.08
C PRO A 456 -2.29 6.27 -24.85
N ALA A 457 -1.36 6.91 -25.56
CA ALA A 457 -1.20 8.36 -25.50
C ALA A 457 -2.47 9.05 -26.03
N GLY A 458 -2.96 10.06 -25.28
CA GLY A 458 -4.03 10.93 -25.72
C GLY A 458 -3.65 11.81 -26.91
N ALA A 459 -4.65 12.52 -27.44
CA ALA A 459 -4.42 13.50 -28.50
C ALA A 459 -3.36 14.52 -28.07
N ALA A 460 -2.41 14.82 -28.96
CA ALA A 460 -1.34 15.75 -28.65
C ALA A 460 -1.89 17.18 -28.51
N VAL A 461 -1.52 17.85 -27.42
CA VAL A 461 -1.79 19.27 -27.20
C VAL A 461 -0.55 20.05 -27.60
N THR A 462 -0.69 20.89 -28.63
CA THR A 462 0.38 21.81 -29.01
C THR A 462 0.17 23.14 -28.29
N ALA A 463 1.22 23.61 -27.61
CA ALA A 463 1.23 24.91 -26.96
C ALA A 463 2.57 25.60 -27.21
N ARG A 464 2.52 26.88 -27.59
CA ARG A 464 3.71 27.71 -27.74
C ARG A 464 3.92 28.52 -26.48
N THR A 465 5.09 28.40 -25.85
CA THR A 465 5.46 29.30 -24.76
C THR A 465 5.53 30.72 -25.28
N GLN A 466 5.22 31.68 -24.41
CA GLN A 466 5.29 33.08 -24.78
C GLN A 466 6.73 33.45 -25.15
N PRO A 467 6.96 34.48 -25.99
CA PRO A 467 8.30 34.87 -26.38
C PRO A 467 9.26 35.10 -25.22
N GLY A 468 10.55 34.81 -25.45
CA GLY A 468 11.64 34.96 -24.50
C GLY A 468 12.06 36.39 -24.23
N GLY A 469 11.09 37.21 -23.82
CA GLY A 469 11.29 38.37 -22.97
C GLY A 469 10.54 38.05 -21.69
N GLY A 470 11.24 37.99 -20.56
CA GLY A 470 10.62 37.62 -19.29
C GLY A 470 9.44 38.54 -19.01
N ASP A 471 8.25 37.96 -18.91
CA ASP A 471 7.02 38.63 -18.46
C ASP A 471 6.58 39.80 -19.37
N PRO A 472 5.30 39.92 -19.76
CA PRO A 472 4.79 41.17 -20.36
C PRO A 472 4.87 42.37 -19.39
N GLY A 473 5.22 42.14 -18.13
CA GLY A 473 5.58 43.18 -17.17
C GLY A 473 7.04 43.06 -16.79
N GLY A 474 7.91 43.94 -17.32
CA GLY A 474 9.26 44.08 -16.80
C GLY A 474 9.28 44.17 -15.26
N ARG A 475 10.42 43.87 -14.64
CA ARG A 475 10.46 43.90 -13.17
C ARG A 475 10.30 45.34 -12.72
N THR A 476 9.23 45.60 -11.97
CA THR A 476 8.96 46.92 -11.42
C THR A 476 9.71 47.09 -10.10
N PHE A 477 10.56 48.10 -10.05
CA PHE A 477 11.25 48.53 -8.83
C PHE A 477 10.75 49.91 -8.47
N SER A 478 10.44 50.16 -7.19
CA SER A 478 9.84 51.42 -6.75
C SER A 478 10.54 52.03 -5.55
N ASN A 479 10.32 53.33 -5.36
CA ASN A 479 10.68 54.05 -4.14
C ASN A 479 9.51 54.94 -3.73
N GLY A 480 8.80 54.51 -2.68
CA GLY A 480 7.66 55.20 -2.08
C GLY A 480 8.05 56.15 -0.94
N THR A 481 9.28 56.66 -0.92
CA THR A 481 9.67 57.70 0.04
C THR A 481 9.17 59.03 -0.47
N ASP A 482 8.51 59.80 0.39
CA ASP A 482 8.06 61.14 0.07
C ASP A 482 9.24 62.10 -0.09
N TYR A 483 9.31 62.78 -1.23
CA TYR A 483 10.26 63.87 -1.44
C TYR A 483 9.53 65.16 -1.82
N PRO A 484 9.78 66.28 -1.12
CA PRO A 484 9.21 67.56 -1.48
C PRO A 484 9.76 68.04 -2.82
N ILE A 485 8.91 68.59 -3.67
CA ILE A 485 9.26 69.32 -4.89
C ILE A 485 9.10 70.79 -4.53
N ARG A 486 10.21 71.55 -4.55
CA ARG A 486 10.26 72.95 -4.15
C ARG A 486 10.71 73.83 -5.30
N ASP A 487 10.19 75.04 -5.35
CA ASP A 487 10.56 76.10 -6.29
C ASP A 487 12.07 76.18 -6.48
N PHE A 488 12.51 76.14 -7.74
CA PHE A 488 13.91 76.26 -8.15
C PHE A 488 14.86 75.21 -7.53
N GLN A 489 14.35 74.09 -7.04
CA GLN A 489 15.14 72.97 -6.53
C GLN A 489 14.96 71.73 -7.39
N THR A 490 15.96 70.83 -7.30
CA THR A 490 15.87 69.49 -7.88
C THR A 490 15.76 68.45 -6.80
N THR A 491 14.66 67.71 -6.85
CA THR A 491 14.40 66.53 -6.05
C THR A 491 14.99 65.30 -6.72
N VAL A 492 15.69 64.46 -5.95
CA VAL A 492 16.38 63.27 -6.45
C VAL A 492 15.94 62.05 -5.64
N SER A 493 15.50 61.01 -6.34
CA SER A 493 15.11 59.73 -5.73
C SER A 493 15.75 58.58 -6.51
N THR A 494 16.21 57.54 -5.80
CA THR A 494 16.92 56.41 -6.41
C THR A 494 16.21 55.09 -6.16
N VAL A 495 16.36 54.17 -7.11
CA VAL A 495 15.87 52.79 -7.03
C VAL A 495 17.01 51.86 -7.47
N ARG A 496 17.29 50.82 -6.67
CA ARG A 496 18.28 49.81 -7.03
C ARG A 496 17.58 48.62 -7.68
N SER A 497 17.87 48.41 -8.96
CA SER A 497 17.40 47.26 -9.72
C SER A 497 18.34 46.07 -9.55
N THR A 498 17.75 44.91 -9.29
CA THR A 498 18.41 43.59 -9.32
C THR A 498 18.08 42.81 -10.61
N ALA A 499 17.35 43.41 -11.55
CA ALA A 499 17.02 42.77 -12.82
C ALA A 499 18.30 42.54 -13.63
N THR A 500 18.49 41.33 -14.15
CA THR A 500 19.64 40.97 -14.97
C THR A 500 19.32 41.19 -16.45
N GLY A 501 20.35 41.39 -17.28
CA GLY A 501 20.18 41.59 -18.73
C GLY A 501 20.08 43.05 -19.15
N ARG A 502 19.57 43.28 -20.36
CA ARG A 502 19.37 44.62 -20.92
C ARG A 502 18.08 45.22 -20.41
N ALA A 503 18.06 46.54 -20.19
CA ALA A 503 16.82 47.23 -19.87
C ALA A 503 15.81 47.09 -21.02
N ALA A 504 14.54 46.85 -20.69
CA ALA A 504 13.45 46.74 -21.66
C ALA A 504 13.34 47.98 -22.56
N SER A 505 12.80 47.80 -23.77
CA SER A 505 12.57 48.90 -24.71
C SER A 505 11.13 48.82 -25.26
N PRO A 506 10.21 49.72 -24.85
CA PRO A 506 10.41 50.80 -23.88
C PRO A 506 10.46 50.30 -22.42
N MET A 507 11.25 50.96 -21.57
CA MET A 507 11.10 50.92 -20.12
C MET A 507 9.89 51.76 -19.74
N LYS A 508 9.14 51.38 -18.69
CA LYS A 508 8.06 52.22 -18.16
C LYS A 508 8.51 52.89 -16.88
N VAL A 509 8.38 54.21 -16.80
CA VAL A 509 8.62 54.99 -15.57
C VAL A 509 7.31 55.59 -15.12
N THR A 510 6.83 55.22 -13.94
CA THR A 510 5.62 55.79 -13.35
C THR A 510 6.00 56.74 -12.23
N VAL A 511 5.53 57.97 -12.30
CA VAL A 511 5.71 59.02 -11.28
C VAL A 511 4.37 59.29 -10.62
N GLU A 512 4.34 59.21 -9.29
CA GLU A 512 3.16 59.43 -8.47
C GLU A 512 3.42 60.57 -7.49
N GLY A 513 2.51 61.53 -7.43
CA GLY A 513 2.70 62.71 -6.60
C GLY A 513 1.72 63.82 -6.96
N ASN A 514 2.03 65.02 -6.50
CA ASN A 514 1.27 66.22 -6.79
C ASN A 514 2.20 67.39 -7.13
N HIS A 515 1.71 68.27 -7.99
CA HIS A 515 2.25 69.59 -8.30
C HIS A 515 1.16 70.37 -9.04
N SER A 516 0.96 71.66 -8.76
CA SER A 516 -0.07 72.47 -9.40
C SER A 516 0.26 72.86 -10.85
N CYS A 517 1.54 72.91 -11.20
CA CYS A 517 2.00 73.25 -12.56
C CYS A 517 3.00 72.22 -13.11
N LEU A 518 2.57 71.35 -14.02
CA LEU A 518 3.40 70.35 -14.69
C LEU A 518 4.42 71.02 -15.64
N GLU A 519 4.05 72.17 -16.21
CA GLU A 519 4.86 72.97 -17.14
C GLU A 519 6.12 73.55 -16.47
N ASP A 520 6.16 73.65 -15.15
CA ASP A 520 7.35 74.06 -14.41
C ASP A 520 8.33 72.89 -14.16
N LEU A 521 7.84 71.65 -14.30
CA LEU A 521 8.60 70.46 -13.97
C LEU A 521 9.48 69.98 -15.13
N ASN A 522 10.77 69.81 -14.83
CA ASN A 522 11.70 69.05 -15.64
C ASN A 522 11.95 67.67 -14.99
N ILE A 523 11.35 66.62 -15.55
CA ILE A 523 11.45 65.25 -15.05
C ILE A 523 12.40 64.46 -15.94
N SER A 524 13.42 63.85 -15.32
CA SER A 524 14.43 63.07 -16.02
C SER A 524 14.84 61.82 -15.25
N LEU A 525 15.17 60.77 -16.00
CA LEU A 525 15.70 59.51 -15.50
C LEU A 525 17.19 59.42 -15.84
N VAL A 526 18.02 59.00 -14.90
CA VAL A 526 19.45 58.71 -15.10
C VAL A 526 19.67 57.21 -14.92
N SER A 527 20.26 56.57 -15.93
CA SER A 527 20.57 55.14 -15.90
C SER A 527 21.80 54.81 -15.05
N PRO A 528 22.03 53.53 -14.73
CA PRO A 528 23.26 53.08 -14.06
C PRO A 528 24.53 53.45 -14.81
N SER A 529 24.50 53.57 -16.15
CA SER A 529 25.63 54.05 -16.93
C SER A 529 25.84 55.57 -16.88
N GLY A 530 24.99 56.32 -16.15
CA GLY A 530 25.00 57.78 -16.10
C GLY A 530 24.29 58.47 -17.26
N ARG A 531 23.54 57.72 -18.10
CA ARG A 531 22.86 58.28 -19.27
C ARG A 531 21.53 58.93 -18.88
N TRP A 532 21.23 60.06 -19.48
CA TRP A 532 20.03 60.84 -19.19
C TRP A 532 18.91 60.61 -20.20
N TYR A 533 17.70 60.47 -19.67
CA TYR A 533 16.46 60.36 -20.43
C TYR A 533 15.47 61.42 -19.93
N TYR A 534 15.02 62.30 -20.81
CA TYR A 534 14.03 63.32 -20.46
C TYR A 534 12.63 62.74 -20.59
N LEU A 535 11.87 62.80 -19.50
CA LEU A 535 10.49 62.29 -19.42
C LEU A 535 9.48 63.43 -19.62
N GLN A 536 9.73 64.56 -18.97
CA GLN A 536 8.99 65.81 -19.09
C GLN A 536 9.99 66.95 -19.17
N ARG A 537 9.82 67.87 -20.13
CA ARG A 537 10.56 69.12 -20.17
C ARG A 537 9.67 70.23 -19.63
N TYR A 538 10.25 71.12 -18.85
CA TYR A 538 9.58 72.35 -18.46
C TYR A 538 9.34 73.21 -19.72
N GLY A 539 8.28 74.01 -19.71
CA GLY A 539 7.89 74.89 -20.80
C GLY A 539 6.39 74.89 -21.07
N GLY A 540 5.85 76.08 -21.31
CA GLY A 540 4.42 76.33 -21.46
C GLY A 540 4.03 77.56 -20.64
N THR A 541 2.89 78.19 -20.98
CA THR A 541 2.38 79.37 -20.26
C THR A 541 1.08 79.10 -19.52
N THR A 542 0.60 77.85 -19.57
CA THR A 542 -0.67 77.42 -18.97
C THR A 542 -0.40 76.21 -18.11
N CYS A 543 -0.63 76.36 -16.80
CA CYS A 543 -0.37 75.32 -15.83
C CYS A 543 -1.45 74.24 -15.81
N HIS A 544 -1.03 72.99 -15.90
CA HIS A 544 -1.85 71.82 -15.65
C HIS A 544 -1.33 71.09 -14.40
N PRO A 545 -2.20 70.61 -13.52
CA PRO A 545 -1.74 69.83 -12.38
C PRO A 545 -1.08 68.52 -12.83
N LEU A 546 0.00 68.12 -12.15
CA LEU A 546 0.58 66.79 -12.30
C LEU A 546 -0.51 65.75 -11.94
N PRO A 547 -0.85 64.80 -12.84
CA PRO A 547 -1.76 63.72 -12.49
C PRO A 547 -1.23 62.91 -11.31
N ALA A 548 -2.14 62.39 -10.47
CA ALA A 548 -1.78 61.57 -9.31
C ALA A 548 -0.84 60.40 -9.66
N SER A 549 -0.92 59.89 -10.89
CA SER A 549 0.01 58.94 -11.48
C SER A 549 0.20 59.24 -12.96
N LYS A 550 1.45 59.33 -13.43
CA LYS A 550 1.79 59.52 -14.85
C LYS A 550 2.90 58.55 -15.26
N THR A 551 2.65 57.79 -16.34
CA THR A 551 3.60 56.81 -16.88
C THR A 551 4.28 57.35 -18.15
N TYR A 552 5.59 57.16 -18.25
CA TYR A 552 6.43 57.53 -19.38
C TYR A 552 7.05 56.28 -20.01
N ASP A 553 6.97 56.17 -21.34
CA ASP A 553 7.70 55.17 -22.10
C ASP A 553 9.09 55.71 -22.46
N VAL A 554 10.14 55.01 -22.04
CA VAL A 554 11.53 55.40 -22.23
C VAL A 554 12.22 54.38 -23.11
N THR A 555 12.69 54.81 -24.28
CA THR A 555 13.48 53.94 -25.16
C THR A 555 14.95 54.03 -24.75
N PRO A 556 15.55 52.99 -24.15
CA PRO A 556 16.97 53.00 -23.83
C PRO A 556 17.76 53.00 -25.13
N THR A 557 18.54 54.05 -25.32
CA THR A 557 19.49 54.15 -26.43
C THR A 557 20.77 53.40 -26.07
N GLY A 558 21.16 52.41 -26.87
CA GLY A 558 22.39 51.63 -26.69
C GLY A 558 22.20 50.34 -25.88
N THR A 559 23.27 49.91 -25.20
CA THR A 559 23.37 48.62 -24.50
C THR A 559 23.12 48.73 -23.00
N GLU A 560 22.11 49.50 -22.57
CA GLU A 560 21.86 49.77 -21.14
C GLU A 560 21.52 48.48 -20.39
N ASN A 561 22.15 48.28 -19.24
CA ASN A 561 21.89 47.12 -18.39
C ASN A 561 20.73 47.43 -17.43
N ALA A 562 19.86 46.46 -17.20
CA ALA A 562 18.76 46.60 -16.25
C ALA A 562 19.26 46.68 -14.81
N VAL A 563 20.37 46.00 -14.48
CA VAL A 563 20.94 45.97 -13.13
C VAL A 563 21.64 47.28 -12.79
N GLY A 564 21.43 47.79 -11.58
CA GLY A 564 22.13 48.96 -11.06
C GLY A 564 21.21 50.00 -10.44
N THR A 565 21.75 51.18 -10.18
CA THR A 565 21.00 52.28 -9.57
C THR A 565 20.42 53.19 -10.64
N TRP A 566 19.09 53.27 -10.68
CA TRP A 566 18.33 54.20 -11.49
C TRP A 566 17.94 55.41 -10.65
N THR A 567 18.04 56.61 -11.22
CA THR A 567 17.80 57.86 -10.49
C THR A 567 16.73 58.69 -11.18
N LEU A 568 15.64 58.99 -10.49
CA LEU A 568 14.64 59.96 -10.92
C LEU A 568 15.02 61.34 -10.39
N ARG A 569 14.95 62.34 -11.28
CA ARG A 569 15.20 63.75 -10.98
C ARG A 569 13.99 64.58 -11.39
N ILE A 570 13.47 65.38 -10.47
CA ILE A 570 12.36 66.31 -10.71
C ILE A 570 12.85 67.69 -10.31
N GLY A 571 13.08 68.56 -11.29
CA GLY A 571 13.41 69.96 -11.05
C GLY A 571 12.18 70.83 -11.26
N ASP A 572 11.87 71.69 -10.31
CA ASP A 572 10.88 72.75 -10.48
C ASP A 572 11.59 74.03 -10.93
N ASN A 573 11.14 74.61 -12.03
CA ASN A 573 11.76 75.78 -12.68
C ASN A 573 10.86 77.01 -12.65
N GLY A 574 9.70 76.93 -11.99
CA GLY A 574 8.76 78.03 -11.78
C GLY A 574 8.71 78.47 -10.31
N PRO A 575 8.25 79.70 -10.03
CA PRO A 575 7.93 80.14 -8.68
C PRO A 575 6.45 79.93 -8.34
N GLY A 576 6.16 79.69 -7.06
CA GLY A 576 4.82 79.82 -6.48
C GLY A 576 4.01 78.54 -6.39
N ASP A 577 4.53 77.43 -6.91
CA ASP A 577 3.89 76.11 -6.91
C ASP A 577 4.84 75.10 -6.26
N THR A 578 4.37 74.35 -5.26
CA THR A 578 5.16 73.28 -4.63
C THR A 578 4.41 71.97 -4.72
N GLY A 579 5.13 70.87 -4.56
CA GLY A 579 4.54 69.54 -4.67
C GLY A 579 5.26 68.48 -3.84
N THR A 580 4.86 67.23 -4.05
CA THR A 580 5.50 66.07 -3.41
C THR A 580 5.51 64.91 -4.38
N LEU A 581 6.69 64.31 -4.55
CA LEU A 581 6.83 62.98 -5.12
C LEU A 581 6.54 61.97 -4.02
N THR A 582 5.44 61.23 -4.13
CA THR A 582 5.05 60.25 -3.09
C THR A 582 5.56 58.86 -3.43
N ASN A 583 5.68 58.54 -4.72
CA ASN A 583 6.22 57.28 -5.18
C ASN A 583 6.71 57.40 -6.63
N TRP A 584 7.64 56.55 -7.01
CA TRP A 584 7.88 56.29 -8.42
C TRP A 584 8.34 54.86 -8.62
N SER A 585 8.13 54.36 -9.83
CA SER A 585 8.57 53.02 -10.20
C SER A 585 9.16 52.98 -11.60
N ILE A 586 10.02 52.00 -11.83
CA ILE A 586 10.59 51.68 -13.13
C ILE A 586 10.43 50.19 -13.42
N THR A 587 9.85 49.90 -14.58
CA THR A 587 9.68 48.57 -15.15
C THR A 587 10.81 48.34 -16.16
N LEU A 588 11.73 47.43 -15.82
CA LEU A 588 12.97 47.15 -16.56
C LEU A 588 13.01 45.79 -17.22
#